data_AF-A0A959P8I4-F1
#
_entry.id   AF-A0A959P8I4-F1
#
_cell.length_a   1.000
_cell.length_b   1.000
_cell.length_c   1.000
_cell.angle_alpha   90.00
_cell.angle_beta   90.00
_cell.angle_gamma   90.00
#
_symmetry.space_group_name_H-M   'P 1'
#
loop_
_entity.id
_entity.type
_entity.pdbx_description
1 polymer ?
#
loop_
_entity_poly.entity_id
_entity_poly.type
_entity_poly.pdbx_seq_one_letter_code
_entity_poly.pdbx_strand_id
1 'polypeptide(L)' 'MSYDLIVVGSGPGGYVAAIRASQLGMKVGVVERSE' A
#
# COMPACT_ATOMS: atom_id res chain seq x y z
N MET A 1 1.41 15.82 5.31
CA MET A 1 1.67 14.84 4.23
C MET A 1 0.41 13.98 4.12
N SER A 2 -0.26 13.93 2.96
CA SER A 2 -1.45 13.10 2.75
C SER A 2 -1.10 11.86 1.94
N TYR A 3 -1.74 10.74 2.27
CA TYR A 3 -1.76 9.55 1.43
C TYR A 3 -3.07 9.53 0.64
N ASP A 4 -3.01 9.01 -0.59
CA ASP A 4 -4.21 8.81 -1.43
C ASP A 4 -4.82 7.42 -1.17
N LEU A 5 -4.00 6.46 -0.73
CA LEU A 5 -4.40 5.09 -0.41
C LEU A 5 -3.57 4.54 0.75
N ILE A 6 -4.23 3.89 1.70
CA ILE A 6 -3.59 3.06 2.72
C ILE A 6 -3.97 1.60 2.48
N VAL A 7 -2.96 0.74 2.36
CA VAL A 7 -3.12 -0.71 2.25
C VAL A 7 -2.79 -1.34 3.60
N VAL A 8 -3.73 -2.11 4.15
CA VAL A 8 -3.54 -2.86 5.40
C VAL A 8 -3.25 -4.32 5.06
N GLY A 9 -2.08 -4.80 5.48
CA GLY A 9 -1.53 -6.11 5.15
C GLY A 9 -0.49 -6.03 4.01
N SER A 10 0.70 -6.61 4.22
CA SER A 10 1.80 -6.66 3.24
C SER A 10 2.03 -8.05 2.64
N GLY A 11 1.06 -8.96 2.78
CA GLY A 11 1.07 -10.24 2.08
C GLY A 11 0.99 -10.09 0.54
N PRO A 12 1.00 -11.20 -0.21
CA PRO A 12 1.08 -11.16 -1.67
C PRO A 12 0.02 -10.27 -2.35
N GLY A 13 -1.21 -10.25 -1.84
CA GLY A 13 -2.27 -9.38 -2.35
C GLY A 13 -2.05 -7.90 -2.02
N GLY A 14 -1.69 -7.59 -0.78
CA GLY A 14 -1.53 -6.21 -0.31
C GLY A 14 -0.33 -5.51 -0.95
N TYR A 15 0.81 -6.20 -1.05
CA TYR A 15 2.00 -5.64 -1.69
C TYR A 15 1.79 -5.40 -3.20
N VAL A 16 1.13 -6.34 -3.90
CA VAL A 16 0.80 -6.16 -5.32
C VAL A 16 -0.18 -5.00 -5.53
N ALA A 17 -1.21 -4.89 -4.69
CA ALA A 17 -2.16 -3.77 -4.74
C ALA A 17 -1.45 -2.42 -4.52
N ALA A 18 -0.55 -2.35 -3.53
CA ALA A 18 0.21 -1.14 -3.24
C ALA A 18 1.13 -0.72 -4.39
N ILE A 19 1.83 -1.68 -5.01
CA ILE A 19 2.69 -1.41 -6.18
C ILE A 19 1.85 -0.88 -7.34
N ARG A 20 0.73 -1.54 -7.66
CA ARG A 20 -0.12 -1.11 -8.78
C ARG A 20 -0.68 0.28 -8.55
N ALA A 21 -1.16 0.59 -7.35
CA ALA A 21 -1.63 1.93 -7.01
C ALA A 21 -0.53 2.99 -7.11
N SER A 22 0.70 2.66 -6.68
CA SER A 22 1.85 3.57 -6.83
C SER A 22 2.23 3.80 -8.29
N GLN A 23 2.18 2.78 -9.14
CA GLN A 23 2.41 2.91 -10.58
C GLN A 23 1.37 3.79 -11.28
N LEU A 24 0.16 3.89 -10.73
CA LEU A 24 -0.90 4.80 -11.19
C LEU A 24 -0.74 6.23 -10.64
N GLY A 25 0.35 6.52 -9.91
CA GLY A 25 0.68 7.86 -9.43
C GLY A 25 0.13 8.21 -8.04
N MET A 26 -0.46 7.25 -7.32
CA MET A 26 -0.97 7.49 -5.97
C MET A 26 0.16 7.52 -4.94
N LYS A 27 0.07 8.39 -3.93
CA LYS A 27 0.85 8.27 -2.70
C LYS A 27 0.26 7.17 -1.83
N VAL A 28 0.89 6.00 -1.86
CA VAL A 28 0.44 4.80 -1.13
C VAL A 28 1.23 4.61 0.15
N GLY A 29 0.53 4.35 1.26
CA GLY A 29 1.11 3.83 2.50
C GLY A 29 0.72 2.37 2.69
N VAL A 30 1.64 1.53 3.15
CA VAL A 30 1.38 0.12 3.50
C VAL A 30 1.59 -0.05 4.99
N VAL A 31 0.65 -0.69 5.68
CA VAL A 31 0.69 -0.96 7.11
C VAL A 31 0.53 -2.46 7.32
N GLU A 32 1.49 -3.09 7.96
CA GLU A 32 1.43 -4.49 8.39
C GLU A 32 1.66 -4.55 9.89
N ARG A 33 0.99 -5.47 10.57
CA ARG A 33 1.31 -5.81 11.94
C ARG A 33 2.49 -6.76 11.92
N SER A 34 3.68 -6.23 12.15
CA SER A 34 4.81 -7.04 12.57
C SER A 34 4.62 -7.40 14.06
N GLU A 35 4.55 -8.69 14.37
CA GLU A 35 4.92 -9.17 15.71
C GLU A 35 6.44 -9.20 15.84
#